data_AF-A0AAV1LYZ2-F1
#
_entry.id   AF-A0AAV1LYZ2-F1
#
_cell.length_a   1.000
_cell.length_b   1.000
_cell.length_c   1.000
_cell.angle_alpha   90.00
_cell.angle_beta   90.00
_cell.angle_gamma   90.00
#
_symmetry.space_group_name_H-M   'P 1'
#
loop_
_entity.id
_entity.type
_entity.pdbx_description
1 polymer ?
#
loop_
_entity_poly.entity_id
_entity_poly.type
_entity_poly.pdbx_seq_one_letter_code
_entity_poly.pdbx_strand_id
1 'polypeptide(L)'
;MDPDFEPDFEESIDESLEAEFDIDALVDTLNDDDRNSNFEDPPVKRRKPEKLTLRWKKKNLELNAQQLAFTGNESLSSDILDLDTPIQFFLFLFPPELLKRISEETNLYVVQKDLNSTFRVSETEMRQFIGVVYMMSLIQLPRVTNHWSSVLDTPVIQQTMPSNKFEKIKQYLHFNDNTKCLHRTHPDSDRIFKIRPVVDALNEAYGKVPLEKQLCMDEQICSTKALC
;
A
#
# COMPACT_ATOMS: atom_id res chain seq x y z
N MET A 1 10.06 -25.94 49.05
CA MET A 1 10.26 -25.99 47.59
C MET A 1 10.35 -27.46 47.26
N ASP A 2 9.24 -28.02 46.77
CA ASP A 2 9.20 -29.41 46.29
C ASP A 2 9.76 -29.46 44.87
N PRO A 3 10.63 -30.42 44.52
CA PRO A 3 11.23 -30.50 43.18
C PRO A 3 10.34 -31.18 42.14
N ASP A 4 9.20 -31.77 42.52
CA ASP A 4 8.42 -32.68 41.67
C ASP A 4 6.98 -32.20 41.40
N PHE A 5 6.78 -30.89 41.21
CA PHE A 5 5.47 -30.37 40.74
C PHE A 5 5.50 -30.20 39.21
N GLU A 6 5.00 -31.21 38.49
CA GLU A 6 4.58 -31.07 37.10
C GLU A 6 3.08 -30.75 37.05
N PRO A 7 2.66 -29.60 36.51
CA PRO A 7 1.26 -29.40 36.15
C PRO A 7 1.03 -29.94 34.73
N ASP A 8 0.26 -31.02 34.63
CA ASP A 8 -0.37 -31.46 33.38
C ASP A 8 -1.31 -30.34 32.89
N PHE A 9 -0.87 -29.63 31.85
CA PHE A 9 -1.69 -28.68 31.11
C PHE A 9 -2.10 -29.34 29.79
N GLU A 10 -3.10 -30.22 29.84
CA GLU A 10 -3.90 -30.54 28.65
C GLU A 10 -4.85 -29.36 28.40
N GLU A 11 -4.37 -28.34 27.69
CA GLU A 11 -5.23 -27.29 27.16
C GLU A 11 -5.72 -27.74 25.78
N SER A 12 -6.97 -28.18 25.73
CA SER A 12 -7.70 -28.38 24.48
C SER A 12 -7.80 -27.05 23.75
N ILE A 13 -6.95 -26.85 22.74
CA ILE A 13 -7.08 -25.74 21.80
C ILE A 13 -8.35 -26.00 20.98
N ASP A 14 -9.40 -25.22 21.26
CA ASP A 14 -10.57 -25.13 20.38
C ASP A 14 -10.10 -24.56 19.03
N GLU A 15 -9.98 -25.46 18.06
CA GLU A 15 -9.54 -25.23 16.68
C GLU A 15 -10.64 -24.54 15.85
N SER A 16 -11.40 -23.64 16.46
CA SER A 16 -12.36 -22.81 15.78
C SER A 16 -12.09 -21.37 16.20
N LEU A 17 -12.06 -20.45 15.23
CA LEU A 17 -11.91 -18.98 15.39
C LEU A 17 -10.56 -18.36 14.99
N GLU A 18 -9.82 -18.94 14.06
CA GLU A 18 -8.95 -18.16 13.17
C GLU A 18 -9.80 -17.55 12.05
N ALA A 19 -10.26 -16.31 12.24
CA ALA A 19 -10.68 -15.47 11.13
C ALA A 19 -9.45 -14.66 10.73
N GLU A 20 -8.67 -15.19 9.78
CA GLU A 20 -7.57 -14.50 9.13
C GLU A 20 -8.04 -13.12 8.62
N PHE A 21 -7.14 -12.14 8.68
CA PHE A 21 -7.32 -10.86 7.99
C PHE A 21 -7.49 -11.13 6.48
N ASP A 22 -8.74 -11.04 6.02
CA ASP A 22 -9.11 -11.37 4.67
C ASP A 22 -8.69 -10.24 3.70
N ILE A 23 -7.48 -10.38 3.16
CA ILE A 23 -6.97 -9.56 2.06
C ILE A 23 -7.82 -9.78 0.79
N ASP A 24 -8.40 -10.97 0.61
CA ASP A 24 -9.19 -11.29 -0.57
C ASP A 24 -10.50 -10.49 -0.58
N ALA A 25 -11.12 -10.24 0.58
CA ALA A 25 -12.27 -9.33 0.70
C ALA A 25 -11.96 -7.86 0.31
N LEU A 26 -10.73 -7.39 0.57
CA LEU A 26 -10.27 -6.06 0.17
C LEU A 26 -9.98 -5.98 -1.33
N VAL A 27 -9.51 -7.09 -1.93
CA VAL A 27 -9.20 -7.13 -3.36
C VAL A 27 -10.43 -7.46 -4.21
N ASP A 28 -11.41 -8.18 -3.68
CA ASP A 28 -12.71 -8.37 -4.32
C ASP A 28 -13.46 -7.04 -4.46
N THR A 29 -13.36 -6.15 -3.47
CA THR A 29 -13.87 -4.77 -3.59
C THR A 29 -13.14 -3.98 -4.69
N LEU A 30 -11.85 -4.26 -4.91
CA LEU A 30 -11.10 -3.69 -6.02
C LEU A 30 -11.42 -4.37 -7.36
N ASN A 31 -11.89 -5.61 -7.40
CA ASN A 31 -12.12 -6.40 -8.62
C ASN A 31 -13.56 -6.34 -9.15
N ASP A 32 -14.49 -5.76 -8.39
CA ASP A 32 -15.94 -5.79 -8.66
C ASP A 32 -16.43 -4.94 -9.86
N ASP A 33 -15.55 -4.54 -10.80
CA ASP A 33 -15.93 -3.79 -12.02
C ASP A 33 -15.91 -4.64 -13.31
N ASP A 34 -15.62 -5.95 -13.22
CA ASP A 34 -15.49 -6.83 -14.40
C ASP A 34 -16.82 -7.45 -14.91
N ARG A 35 -17.95 -6.74 -14.78
CA ARG A 35 -19.23 -7.17 -15.39
C ARG A 35 -19.71 -6.20 -16.48
N ASN A 36 -19.28 -6.55 -17.69
CA ASN A 36 -20.00 -6.42 -18.97
C ASN A 36 -19.96 -5.07 -19.71
N SER A 37 -19.12 -5.01 -20.75
CA SER A 37 -19.58 -4.56 -22.07
C SER A 37 -18.78 -5.27 -23.18
N ASN A 38 -19.45 -6.16 -23.91
CA ASN A 38 -18.92 -6.78 -25.12
C ASN A 38 -18.77 -5.72 -26.23
N PHE A 39 -17.56 -5.20 -26.41
CA PHE A 39 -17.12 -4.60 -27.66
C PHE A 39 -15.87 -5.35 -28.13
N GLU A 40 -16.04 -6.18 -29.17
CA GLU A 40 -14.92 -6.83 -29.86
C GLU A 40 -14.16 -5.78 -30.68
N ASP A 41 -13.14 -5.17 -30.08
CA ASP A 41 -12.19 -4.35 -30.83
C ASP A 41 -11.22 -5.24 -31.64
N PRO A 42 -10.84 -4.83 -32.86
CA PRO A 42 -9.95 -5.60 -33.72
C PRO A 42 -8.55 -5.73 -33.10
N PRO A 43 -7.81 -6.82 -33.41
CA PRO A 43 -6.55 -7.14 -32.76
C PRO A 43 -5.46 -6.11 -33.12
N VAL A 44 -5.12 -5.24 -32.18
CA VAL A 44 -3.98 -4.32 -32.29
C VAL A 44 -2.67 -5.11 -32.21
N LYS A 45 -1.92 -5.14 -33.32
CA LYS A 45 -0.60 -5.78 -33.40
C LYS A 45 0.40 -5.02 -32.52
N ARG A 46 0.60 -5.48 -31.28
CA ARG A 46 1.68 -5.00 -30.40
C ARG A 46 3.04 -5.21 -31.10
N ARG A 47 3.78 -4.14 -31.35
CA ARG A 47 5.21 -4.25 -31.72
C ARG A 47 5.92 -4.89 -30.54
N LYS A 48 6.35 -6.14 -30.70
CA LYS A 48 7.18 -6.80 -29.70
C LYS A 48 8.44 -5.95 -29.52
N PRO A 49 8.82 -5.55 -28.29
CA PRO A 49 10.11 -4.93 -28.09
C PRO A 49 11.17 -5.83 -28.70
N GLU A 50 12.08 -5.25 -29.49
CA GLU A 50 13.20 -6.01 -30.04
C GLU A 50 13.90 -6.69 -28.87
N LYS A 51 13.88 -8.02 -28.85
CA LYS A 51 14.55 -8.78 -27.80
C LYS A 51 16.02 -8.48 -27.94
N LEU A 52 16.54 -7.67 -27.00
CA LEU A 52 17.97 -7.53 -26.82
C LEU A 52 18.54 -8.94 -26.70
N THR A 53 19.41 -9.31 -27.62
CA THR A 53 20.11 -10.60 -27.59
C THR A 53 21.21 -10.50 -26.53
N LEU A 54 20.78 -10.49 -25.27
CA LEU A 54 21.67 -10.52 -24.12
C LEU A 54 22.34 -11.90 -24.09
N ARG A 55 23.65 -11.91 -24.35
CA ARG A 55 24.48 -13.10 -24.17
C ARG A 55 25.27 -12.94 -22.88
N TRP A 56 24.97 -13.79 -21.91
CA TRP A 56 25.79 -13.94 -20.71
C TRP A 56 27.22 -14.28 -21.12
N LYS A 57 28.17 -13.45 -20.70
CA LYS A 57 29.60 -13.72 -20.89
C LYS A 57 30.15 -14.19 -19.55
N LYS A 58 30.84 -15.34 -19.55
CA LYS A 58 31.54 -15.85 -18.38
C LYS A 58 32.88 -15.13 -18.22
N LYS A 59 32.82 -13.84 -17.87
CA LYS A 59 33.98 -12.99 -17.59
C LYS A 59 33.65 -12.06 -16.42
N ASN A 60 34.67 -11.62 -15.70
CA ASN A 60 34.51 -10.60 -14.68
C ASN A 60 34.14 -9.27 -15.34
N LEU A 61 33.33 -8.49 -14.64
CA LEU A 61 33.06 -7.10 -15.01
C LEU A 61 34.32 -6.29 -14.68
N GLU A 62 35.09 -5.93 -15.71
CA GLU A 62 36.26 -5.07 -15.57
C GLU A 62 35.84 -3.62 -15.81
N LEU A 63 35.90 -2.80 -14.75
CA LEU A 63 35.64 -1.36 -14.79
C LEU A 63 36.93 -0.63 -14.40
N ASN A 64 37.20 0.51 -15.04
CA ASN A 64 38.32 1.36 -14.66
C ASN A 64 37.98 2.22 -13.42
N ALA A 65 38.99 2.88 -12.85
CA ALA A 65 38.84 3.70 -11.65
C ALA A 65 37.84 4.86 -11.85
N GLN A 66 37.76 5.44 -13.05
CA GLN A 66 36.81 6.50 -13.38
C GLN A 66 35.36 5.99 -13.42
N GLN A 67 35.14 4.77 -13.90
CA GLN A 67 33.82 4.12 -13.92
C GLN A 67 33.36 3.68 -12.52
N LEU A 68 34.30 3.45 -11.60
CA LEU A 68 34.01 3.11 -10.20
C LEU A 68 33.96 4.33 -9.28
N ALA A 69 34.38 5.50 -9.76
CA ALA A 69 34.36 6.72 -8.97
C ALA A 69 32.91 7.16 -8.73
N PHE A 70 32.56 7.36 -7.47
CA PHE A 70 31.28 7.91 -7.11
C PHE A 70 31.24 9.39 -7.46
N THR A 71 30.22 9.79 -8.23
CA THR A 71 30.03 11.18 -8.68
C THR A 71 28.75 11.80 -8.12
N GLY A 72 28.09 11.13 -7.17
CA GLY A 72 26.86 11.63 -6.54
C GLY A 72 27.15 12.71 -5.49
N ASN A 73 26.09 13.43 -5.11
CA ASN A 73 26.11 14.37 -4.00
C ASN A 73 25.39 13.73 -2.82
N GLU A 74 26.08 13.56 -1.69
CA GLU A 74 25.52 12.98 -0.45
C GLU A 74 24.87 14.05 0.46
N SER A 75 24.94 15.33 0.07
CA SER A 75 24.38 16.42 0.88
C SER A 75 22.85 16.41 0.82
N LEU A 76 22.21 16.39 2.00
CA LEU A 76 20.76 16.56 2.13
C LEU A 76 20.35 17.98 1.72
N SER A 77 19.15 18.12 1.14
CA SER A 77 18.56 19.44 0.89
C SER A 77 18.11 20.09 2.20
N SER A 78 17.97 21.42 2.18
CA SER A 78 17.38 22.17 3.31
C SER A 78 16.00 21.62 3.69
N ASP A 79 15.19 21.25 2.71
CA ASP A 79 13.84 20.74 2.92
C ASP A 79 13.81 19.46 3.78
N ILE A 80 14.88 18.66 3.75
CA ILE A 80 15.03 17.45 4.60
C ILE A 80 15.67 17.82 5.94
N LEU A 81 16.67 18.71 5.94
CA LEU A 81 17.37 19.14 7.15
C LEU A 81 16.48 19.93 8.12
N ASP A 82 15.44 20.58 7.61
CA ASP A 82 14.48 21.35 8.39
C ASP A 82 13.38 20.48 9.04
N LEU A 83 13.36 19.17 8.77
CA LEU A 83 12.43 18.22 9.41
C LEU A 83 12.93 17.83 10.81
N ASP A 84 12.08 17.99 11.82
CA ASP A 84 12.45 17.81 13.24
C ASP A 84 11.57 16.77 13.97
N THR A 85 10.32 16.60 13.52
CA THR A 85 9.34 15.73 14.17
C THR A 85 9.04 14.48 13.35
N PRO A 86 8.71 13.32 13.98
CA PRO A 86 8.36 12.10 13.25
C PRO A 86 7.23 12.29 12.23
N ILE A 87 6.26 13.14 12.54
CA ILE A 87 5.15 13.44 11.62
C ILE A 87 5.60 14.24 10.40
N GLN A 88 6.61 15.11 10.52
CA GLN A 88 7.18 15.83 9.38
C GLN A 88 7.89 14.87 8.42
N PHE A 89 8.64 13.90 8.94
CA PHE A 89 9.23 12.83 8.11
C PHE A 89 8.16 11.98 7.42
N PHE A 90 7.09 11.63 8.12
CA PHE A 90 5.97 10.92 7.51
C PHE A 90 5.32 11.74 6.38
N LEU A 91 5.01 13.02 6.64
CA LEU A 91 4.37 13.90 5.67
C LEU A 91 5.30 14.28 4.50
N PHE A 92 6.62 14.18 4.67
CA PHE A 92 7.56 14.29 3.56
C PHE A 92 7.38 13.15 2.54
N LEU A 93 7.13 11.93 3.01
CA LEU A 93 6.87 10.75 2.15
C LEU A 93 5.40 10.68 1.69
N PHE A 94 4.47 11.04 2.56
CA PHE A 94 3.02 11.06 2.32
C PHE A 94 2.50 12.51 2.40
N PRO A 95 2.68 13.32 1.34
CA PRO A 95 2.34 14.72 1.38
C PRO A 95 0.83 14.95 1.61
N PRO A 96 0.44 16.06 2.27
CA PRO A 96 -0.96 16.44 2.47
C PRO A 96 -1.81 16.38 1.20
N GLU A 97 -1.24 16.78 0.07
CA GLU A 97 -1.89 16.78 -1.24
C GLU A 97 -2.25 15.36 -1.70
N LEU A 98 -1.39 14.38 -1.41
CA LEU A 98 -1.68 12.97 -1.68
C LEU A 98 -2.83 12.49 -0.80
N LEU A 99 -2.79 12.77 0.50
CA LEU A 99 -3.85 12.37 1.45
C LEU A 99 -5.21 12.98 1.06
N LYS A 100 -5.21 14.25 0.64
CA LYS A 100 -6.38 14.92 0.09
C LYS A 100 -6.89 14.22 -1.16
N ARG A 101 -6.01 13.90 -2.12
CA ARG A 101 -6.38 13.17 -3.33
C ARG A 101 -7.01 11.81 -3.01
N ILE A 102 -6.43 11.04 -2.09
CA ILE A 102 -6.99 9.74 -1.68
C ILE A 102 -8.41 9.92 -1.11
N SER A 103 -8.62 10.97 -0.31
CA SER A 103 -9.95 11.32 0.20
C SER A 103 -10.94 11.65 -0.93
N GLU A 104 -10.52 12.42 -1.93
CA GLU A 104 -11.35 12.80 -3.09
C GLU A 104 -11.71 11.58 -3.95
N GLU A 105 -10.73 10.73 -4.28
CA GLU A 105 -10.92 9.53 -5.11
C GLU A 105 -11.77 8.48 -4.37
N THR A 106 -11.59 8.33 -3.06
CA THR A 106 -12.46 7.49 -2.21
C THR A 106 -13.91 7.97 -2.26
N ASN A 107 -14.16 9.28 -2.13
CA ASN A 107 -15.52 9.83 -2.24
C ASN A 107 -16.11 9.67 -3.64
N LEU A 108 -15.29 9.85 -4.68
CA LEU A 108 -15.71 9.66 -6.07
C LEU A 108 -16.16 8.22 -6.27
N TYR A 109 -15.39 7.25 -5.79
CA TYR A 109 -15.74 5.83 -5.89
C TYR A 109 -17.03 5.49 -5.14
N VAL A 110 -17.26 6.07 -3.96
CA VAL A 110 -18.54 5.92 -3.24
C VAL A 110 -19.73 6.31 -4.11
N VAL A 111 -19.64 7.43 -4.82
CA VAL A 111 -20.70 7.92 -5.72
C VAL A 111 -20.83 7.05 -6.97
N GLN A 112 -19.71 6.54 -7.50
CA GLN A 112 -19.71 5.63 -8.64
C GLN A 112 -20.42 4.30 -8.32
N LYS A 113 -20.26 3.78 -7.09
CA LYS A 113 -20.92 2.55 -6.64
C LYS A 113 -22.37 2.77 -6.21
N ASP A 114 -22.68 3.89 -5.56
CA ASP A 114 -24.04 4.23 -5.15
C ASP A 114 -24.27 5.75 -5.17
N LEU A 115 -25.04 6.19 -6.17
CA LEU A 115 -25.42 7.60 -6.36
C LEU A 115 -26.24 8.17 -5.18
N ASN A 116 -26.93 7.31 -4.43
CA ASN A 116 -27.75 7.71 -3.28
C ASN A 116 -26.95 7.69 -1.96
N SER A 117 -25.68 7.26 -1.99
CA SER A 117 -24.86 7.17 -0.79
C SER A 117 -24.55 8.55 -0.22
N THR A 118 -24.90 8.72 1.06
CA THR A 118 -24.59 9.91 1.87
C THR A 118 -23.23 9.81 2.56
N PHE A 119 -22.53 8.68 2.41
CA PHE A 119 -21.23 8.48 3.04
C PHE A 119 -20.16 9.39 2.41
N ARG A 120 -19.44 10.12 3.25
CA ARG A 120 -18.33 10.98 2.84
C ARG A 120 -17.14 10.79 3.77
N VAL A 121 -15.96 10.98 3.22
CA VAL A 121 -14.68 10.94 3.91
C VAL A 121 -14.01 12.29 3.73
N SER A 122 -13.81 13.01 4.83
CA SER A 122 -13.03 14.25 4.83
C SER A 122 -11.52 13.95 4.82
N GLU A 123 -10.72 14.94 4.46
CA GLU A 123 -9.26 14.83 4.54
C GLU A 123 -8.78 14.50 5.96
N THR A 124 -9.42 15.09 6.98
CA THR A 124 -9.13 14.78 8.39
C THR A 124 -9.43 13.32 8.71
N GLU A 125 -10.57 12.79 8.27
CA GLU A 125 -10.91 11.38 8.47
C GLU A 125 -9.94 10.46 7.71
N MET A 126 -9.49 10.84 6.52
CA MET A 126 -8.47 10.08 5.79
C MET A 126 -7.13 10.05 6.53
N ARG A 127 -6.69 11.18 7.08
CA ARG A 127 -5.49 11.26 7.95
C ARG A 127 -5.63 10.38 9.19
N GLN A 128 -6.81 10.42 9.84
CA GLN A 128 -7.12 9.57 10.98
C GLN A 128 -7.10 8.08 10.61
N PHE A 129 -7.67 7.71 9.46
CA PHE A 129 -7.66 6.33 8.96
C PHE A 129 -6.22 5.82 8.76
N ILE A 130 -5.38 6.59 8.06
CA ILE A 130 -3.97 6.24 7.86
C ILE A 130 -3.21 6.15 9.20
N GLY A 131 -3.48 7.07 10.14
CA GLY A 131 -2.93 7.00 11.49
C GLY A 131 -3.35 5.74 12.26
N VAL A 132 -4.61 5.32 12.12
CA VAL A 132 -5.12 4.06 12.70
C VAL A 132 -4.40 2.86 12.08
N VAL A 133 -4.26 2.80 10.75
CA VAL A 133 -3.52 1.72 10.07
C VAL A 133 -2.05 1.67 10.52
N TYR A 134 -1.41 2.83 10.68
CA TYR A 134 -0.06 2.92 11.23
C TYR A 134 0.02 2.36 12.66
N MET A 135 -0.92 2.72 13.54
CA MET A 135 -0.96 2.19 14.90
C MET A 135 -1.21 0.68 14.95
N MET A 136 -2.03 0.14 14.06
CA MET A 136 -2.27 -1.31 13.94
C MET A 136 -1.02 -2.08 13.48
N SER A 137 -0.12 -1.43 12.73
CA SER A 137 1.16 -2.05 12.37
C SER A 137 2.09 -2.24 13.58
N LEU A 138 1.96 -1.36 14.58
CA LEU A 138 2.71 -1.40 15.83
C LEU A 138 2.07 -2.31 16.87
N ILE A 139 0.74 -2.24 16.99
CA ILE A 139 -0.07 -3.02 17.94
C ILE A 139 -0.82 -4.07 17.12
N GLN A 140 -0.23 -5.24 16.93
CA GLN A 140 -0.86 -6.30 16.16
C GLN A 140 -1.80 -7.10 17.05
N LEU A 141 -3.09 -7.13 16.69
CA LEU A 141 -4.10 -7.97 17.33
C LEU A 141 -4.56 -9.07 16.36
N PRO A 142 -5.03 -10.23 16.86
CA PRO A 142 -5.46 -11.34 16.00
C PRO A 142 -6.55 -10.98 14.99
N ARG A 143 -7.38 -9.98 15.32
CA ARG A 143 -8.43 -9.46 14.44
C ARG A 143 -8.43 -7.94 14.49
N VAL A 144 -8.66 -7.30 13.35
CA VAL A 144 -8.73 -5.83 13.26
C VAL A 144 -9.83 -5.25 14.18
N THR A 145 -10.96 -5.93 14.28
CA THR A 145 -12.08 -5.52 15.15
C THR A 145 -11.72 -5.54 16.64
N ASN A 146 -10.69 -6.29 17.04
CA ASN A 146 -10.25 -6.35 18.44
C ASN A 146 -9.72 -5.00 18.95
N HIS A 147 -9.29 -4.10 18.07
CA HIS A 147 -8.88 -2.74 18.48
C HIS A 147 -10.03 -1.93 19.09
N TRP A 148 -11.28 -2.29 18.78
CA TRP A 148 -12.50 -1.71 19.34
C TRP A 148 -13.18 -2.62 20.36
N SER A 149 -12.52 -3.68 20.81
CA SER A 149 -13.00 -4.54 21.90
C SER A 149 -12.88 -3.81 23.23
N SER A 150 -13.89 -3.96 24.10
CA SER A 150 -13.85 -3.45 25.47
C SER A 150 -12.84 -4.19 26.37
N VAL A 151 -12.33 -5.35 25.93
CA VAL A 151 -11.40 -6.19 26.71
C VAL A 151 -9.95 -5.88 26.36
N LEU A 152 -9.63 -5.86 25.06
CA LEU A 152 -8.27 -5.61 24.58
C LEU A 152 -7.96 -4.13 24.46
N ASP A 153 -9.01 -3.29 24.41
CA ASP A 153 -9.04 -1.84 24.43
C ASP A 153 -7.77 -1.15 23.92
N THR A 154 -7.86 -0.55 22.72
CA THR A 154 -6.83 0.33 22.19
C THR A 154 -7.35 1.78 22.18
N PRO A 155 -7.30 2.52 23.32
CA PRO A 155 -7.98 3.80 23.48
C PRO A 155 -7.64 4.81 22.38
N VAL A 156 -6.38 4.86 21.95
CA VAL A 156 -5.91 5.77 20.89
C VAL A 156 -6.66 5.52 19.58
N ILE A 157 -6.87 4.25 19.20
CA ILE A 157 -7.60 3.91 17.97
C ILE A 157 -9.10 4.21 18.12
N GLN A 158 -9.70 3.82 19.25
CA GLN A 158 -11.13 3.99 19.48
C GLN A 158 -11.56 5.45 19.55
N GLN A 159 -10.74 6.30 20.18
CA GLN A 159 -10.98 7.74 20.27
C GLN A 159 -10.73 8.46 18.94
N THR A 160 -9.86 7.90 18.09
CA THR A 160 -9.53 8.50 16.79
C THR A 160 -10.62 8.23 15.75
N MET A 161 -11.13 7.01 15.66
CA MET A 161 -12.13 6.64 14.65
C MET A 161 -13.03 5.48 15.13
N PRO A 162 -14.36 5.56 14.95
CA PRO A 162 -15.25 4.42 15.22
C PRO A 162 -15.02 3.25 14.26
N SER A 163 -15.16 2.01 14.75
CA SER A 163 -14.97 0.78 13.96
C SER A 163 -15.78 0.77 12.66
N ASN A 164 -17.07 1.14 12.72
CA ASN A 164 -17.93 1.19 11.54
C ASN A 164 -17.45 2.22 10.49
N LYS A 165 -16.84 3.33 10.93
CA LYS A 165 -16.28 4.33 10.01
C LYS A 165 -15.01 3.77 9.36
N PHE A 166 -14.13 3.15 10.16
CA PHE A 166 -12.91 2.52 9.67
C PHE A 166 -13.19 1.45 8.61
N GLU A 167 -14.08 0.49 8.90
CA GLU A 167 -14.43 -0.56 7.95
C GLU A 167 -15.05 0.01 6.67
N LYS A 168 -15.88 1.05 6.79
CA LYS A 168 -16.49 1.70 5.63
C LYS A 168 -15.48 2.47 4.79
N ILE A 169 -14.52 3.16 5.40
CA ILE A 169 -13.42 3.80 4.65
C ILE A 169 -12.59 2.72 3.95
N LYS A 170 -12.22 1.65 4.66
CA LYS A 170 -11.47 0.51 4.11
C LYS A 170 -12.17 -0.09 2.88
N GLN A 171 -13.48 -0.29 2.95
CA GLN A 171 -14.29 -0.83 1.85
C GLN A 171 -14.26 0.03 0.58
N TYR A 172 -14.29 1.35 0.72
CA TYR A 172 -14.36 2.27 -0.42
C TYR A 172 -13.01 2.91 -0.79
N LEU A 173 -11.92 2.56 -0.11
CA LEU A 173 -10.62 3.18 -0.27
C LEU A 173 -10.14 3.13 -1.73
N HIS A 174 -10.02 4.30 -2.36
CA HIS A 174 -9.57 4.45 -3.74
C HIS A 174 -8.50 5.52 -3.86
N PHE A 175 -7.59 5.33 -4.80
CA PHE A 175 -6.45 6.23 -5.01
C PHE A 175 -6.45 6.88 -6.40
N ASN A 176 -7.32 6.45 -7.31
CA ASN A 176 -7.40 6.95 -8.67
C ASN A 176 -8.82 6.77 -9.25
N ASP A 177 -9.14 7.58 -10.26
CA ASP A 177 -10.45 7.58 -10.92
C ASP A 177 -10.59 6.40 -11.88
N ASN A 178 -11.45 5.43 -11.52
CA ASN A 178 -11.67 4.21 -12.31
C ASN A 178 -12.16 4.49 -13.73
N THR A 179 -12.80 5.63 -14.01
CA THR A 179 -13.28 5.97 -15.37
C THR A 179 -12.14 6.21 -16.35
N LYS A 180 -10.93 6.48 -15.84
CA LYS A 180 -9.71 6.69 -16.63
C LYS A 180 -8.88 5.40 -16.79
N CYS A 181 -9.33 4.29 -16.20
CA CYS A 181 -8.63 3.02 -16.30
C CYS A 181 -8.82 2.41 -17.70
N LEU A 182 -7.74 2.34 -18.47
CA LEU A 182 -7.77 1.75 -19.81
C LEU A 182 -7.83 0.22 -19.75
N HIS A 183 -8.58 -0.39 -20.68
CA HIS A 183 -8.69 -1.84 -20.79
C HIS A 183 -7.31 -2.51 -20.96
N ARG A 184 -7.12 -3.71 -20.38
CA ARG A 184 -5.84 -4.45 -20.32
C ARG A 184 -5.19 -4.70 -21.69
N THR A 185 -5.99 -4.71 -22.76
CA THR A 185 -5.49 -4.90 -24.13
C THR A 185 -4.93 -3.62 -24.75
N HIS A 186 -5.32 -2.44 -24.25
CA HIS A 186 -4.89 -1.14 -24.75
C HIS A 186 -3.35 -1.00 -24.64
N PRO A 187 -2.65 -0.47 -25.66
CA PRO A 187 -1.19 -0.29 -25.63
C PRO A 187 -0.69 0.52 -24.43
N ASP A 188 -1.44 1.55 -24.05
CA ASP A 188 -1.12 2.46 -22.94
C ASP A 188 -1.75 2.04 -21.60
N SER A 189 -2.23 0.79 -21.48
CA SER A 189 -2.79 0.28 -20.23
C SER A 189 -1.70 0.17 -19.16
N ASP A 190 -1.93 0.83 -18.03
CA ASP A 190 -1.08 0.74 -16.85
C ASP A 190 -1.57 -0.34 -15.89
N ARG A 191 -0.73 -1.35 -15.65
CA ARG A 191 -1.08 -2.49 -14.78
C ARG A 191 -1.31 -2.09 -13.32
N ILE A 192 -0.68 -1.01 -12.86
CA ILE A 192 -0.81 -0.52 -11.48
C ILE A 192 -1.58 0.79 -11.41
N PHE A 193 -2.41 1.09 -12.43
CA PHE A 193 -3.19 2.31 -12.56
C PHE A 193 -3.90 2.73 -11.26
N LYS A 194 -4.50 1.75 -10.56
CA LYS A 194 -5.28 1.99 -9.32
C LYS A 194 -4.46 2.57 -8.18
N ILE A 195 -3.15 2.31 -8.12
CA ILE A 195 -2.24 2.82 -7.07
C ILE A 195 -1.21 3.81 -7.61
N ARG A 196 -1.22 4.08 -8.93
CA ARG A 196 -0.24 4.93 -9.61
C ARG A 196 -0.01 6.26 -8.90
N PRO A 197 -1.04 7.00 -8.44
CA PRO A 197 -0.84 8.27 -7.74
C PRO A 197 0.01 8.16 -6.47
N VAL A 198 -0.13 7.06 -5.73
CA VAL A 198 0.66 6.80 -4.51
C VAL A 198 2.10 6.45 -4.88
N VAL A 199 2.28 5.58 -5.87
CA VAL A 199 3.61 5.17 -6.34
C VAL A 199 4.41 6.35 -6.88
N ASP A 200 3.78 7.22 -7.66
CA ASP A 200 4.45 8.39 -8.23
C ASP A 200 4.85 9.39 -7.14
N ALA A 201 3.97 9.65 -6.17
CA ALA A 201 4.27 10.54 -5.04
C ALA A 201 5.42 10.00 -4.18
N LEU A 202 5.44 8.69 -3.90
CA LEU A 202 6.52 8.06 -3.14
C LEU A 202 7.85 8.11 -3.91
N ASN A 203 7.84 7.79 -5.21
CA ASN A 203 9.05 7.87 -6.04
C ASN A 203 9.59 9.30 -6.13
N GLU A 204 8.71 10.30 -6.20
CA GLU A 204 9.12 11.71 -6.15
C GLU A 204 9.77 12.06 -4.81
N ALA A 205 9.20 11.61 -3.70
CA ALA A 205 9.76 11.85 -2.36
C ALA A 205 11.11 11.13 -2.17
N TYR A 206 11.21 9.86 -2.56
CA TYR A 206 12.47 9.10 -2.49
C TYR A 206 13.55 9.69 -3.39
N GLY A 207 13.19 10.22 -4.56
CA GLY A 207 14.13 10.87 -5.47
C GLY A 207 14.75 12.16 -4.92
N LYS A 208 14.17 12.74 -3.86
CA LYS A 208 14.74 13.90 -3.14
C LYS A 208 15.83 13.50 -2.16
N VAL A 209 15.90 12.23 -1.77
CA VAL A 209 16.92 11.72 -0.86
C VAL A 209 18.16 11.32 -1.68
N PRO A 210 19.34 11.91 -1.40
CA PRO A 210 20.56 11.56 -2.12
C PRO A 210 20.95 10.10 -1.87
N LEU A 211 21.43 9.44 -2.93
CA LEU A 211 21.93 8.07 -2.84
C LEU A 211 23.39 8.07 -2.37
N GLU A 212 23.73 7.10 -1.53
CA GLU A 212 25.10 6.85 -1.09
C GLU A 212 25.91 6.07 -2.14
N LYS A 213 27.24 6.06 -1.96
CA LYS A 213 28.18 5.36 -2.84
C LYS A 213 27.96 3.84 -2.92
N GLN A 214 27.55 3.21 -1.82
CA GLN A 214 27.44 1.76 -1.71
C GLN A 214 25.98 1.38 -1.55
N LEU A 215 25.39 0.81 -2.60
CA LEU A 215 23.98 0.41 -2.63
C LEU A 215 23.86 -1.11 -2.76
N CYS A 216 22.83 -1.67 -2.15
CA CYS A 216 22.37 -3.02 -2.43
C CYS A 216 21.07 -2.97 -3.26
N MET A 217 20.89 -3.95 -4.12
CA MET A 217 19.64 -4.19 -4.83
C MET A 217 19.16 -5.59 -4.46
N ASP A 218 17.92 -5.68 -4.02
CA ASP A 218 17.27 -6.93 -3.67
C ASP A 218 15.79 -6.86 -4.07
N GLU A 219 15.14 -8.02 -4.16
CA GLU A 219 13.74 -8.14 -4.48
C GLU A 219 12.93 -8.37 -3.19
N GLN A 220 11.87 -7.58 -2.99
CA GLN A 220 10.91 -7.80 -1.91
C GLN A 220 9.58 -8.27 -2.49
N ILE A 221 9.08 -9.39 -1.94
CA ILE A 221 7.77 -9.95 -2.32
C ILE A 221 6.75 -9.57 -1.26
N CYS A 222 5.70 -8.86 -1.67
CA CYS A 222 4.50 -8.67 -0.86
C CYS A 222 3.54 -9.83 -1.15
N SER A 223 3.39 -10.76 -0.20
CA SER A 223 2.48 -11.90 -0.35
C SER A 223 1.04 -11.41 -0.44
N THR A 224 0.30 -11.93 -1.42
CA THR A 224 -1.15 -11.73 -1.54
C THR A 224 -1.78 -13.02 -2.09
N LYS A 225 -2.96 -13.38 -1.57
CA LYS A 225 -3.79 -14.46 -2.11
C LYS A 225 -4.74 -13.97 -3.21
N ALA A 226 -4.79 -12.65 -3.39
CA ALA A 226 -5.75 -12.03 -4.28
C ALA A 226 -5.39 -12.16 -5.76
N LEU A 227 -6.42 -12.25 -6.60
CA LEU A 227 -6.29 -12.22 -8.06
C LEU A 227 -5.81 -10.83 -8.52
N CYS A 228 -4.55 -10.73 -8.95
CA CYS A 228 -3.90 -9.52 -9.48
C CYS A 228 -3.82 -9.57 -11.02
#